data_AF-F3L601-F1
#
_entry.id   AF-F3L601-F1
#
_cell.length_a   1.000
_cell.length_b   1.000
_cell.length_c   1.000
_cell.angle_alpha   90.00
_cell.angle_beta   90.00
_cell.angle_gamma   90.00
#
_symmetry.space_group_name_H-M   'P 1'
#
loop_
_entity.id
_entity.type
_entity.pdbx_description
1 polymer ?
#
loop_
_entity_poly.entity_id
_entity_poly.type
_entity_poly.pdbx_seq_one_letter_code
_entity_poly.pdbx_strand_id
1 'polypeptide(L)'
;MENIIEGWVLRSISSNVDDLPELGENISVIPAIKIAFDGYQEDDDGIEDLNEQSFAVYIHKCSGDENFIFPEHEKTAWSVVQRPAEEICHFVWVSIESGECSGPELEDSISNSELESARIKEIVNTLASRHPE
;
A
#
# COMPACT_ATOMS: atom_id res chain seq x y z
N MET A 1 -9.63 5.87 -7.84
CA MET A 1 -9.50 4.60 -7.09
C MET A 1 -8.41 4.72 -6.05
N GLU A 2 -7.38 5.47 -6.37
CA GLU A 2 -6.34 6.05 -5.52
C GLU A 2 -6.93 6.52 -4.18
N ASN A 3 -7.96 7.38 -4.18
CA ASN A 3 -8.61 7.84 -2.94
C ASN A 3 -9.11 6.70 -2.01
N ILE A 4 -9.55 5.56 -2.56
CA ILE A 4 -9.95 4.39 -1.76
C ILE A 4 -8.72 3.77 -1.10
N ILE A 5 -7.62 3.63 -1.86
CA ILE A 5 -6.37 3.06 -1.39
C ILE A 5 -5.74 3.97 -0.34
N GLU A 6 -5.72 5.28 -0.58
CA GLU A 6 -5.30 6.31 0.38
C GLU A 6 -6.11 6.23 1.68
N GLY A 7 -7.44 6.09 1.59
CA GLY A 7 -8.31 5.87 2.75
C GLY A 7 -7.93 4.62 3.56
N TRP A 8 -7.57 3.51 2.90
CA TRP A 8 -7.08 2.32 3.59
C TRP A 8 -5.75 2.54 4.31
N VAL A 9 -4.84 3.31 3.72
CA VAL A 9 -3.56 3.68 4.33
C VAL A 9 -3.80 4.54 5.57
N LEU A 10 -4.55 5.63 5.46
CA LEU A 10 -4.86 6.51 6.59
C LEU A 10 -5.53 5.77 7.75
N ARG A 11 -6.50 4.90 7.44
CA ARG A 11 -7.19 4.07 8.44
C ARG A 11 -6.24 3.07 9.13
N SER A 12 -5.29 2.52 8.38
CA SER A 12 -4.28 1.60 8.91
C SER A 12 -3.29 2.32 9.83
N ILE A 13 -2.80 3.49 9.43
CA ILE A 13 -1.95 4.35 10.28
C ILE A 13 -2.68 4.73 11.57
N SER A 14 -3.92 5.21 11.46
CA SER A 14 -4.74 5.63 12.61
C SER A 14 -5.04 4.50 13.61
N SER A 15 -4.91 3.24 13.18
CA SER A 15 -5.13 2.07 14.05
C SER A 15 -3.85 1.60 14.75
N ASN A 16 -2.67 2.06 14.32
CA ASN A 16 -1.35 1.64 14.82
C ASN A 16 -0.63 2.78 15.56
N VAL A 17 -1.38 3.53 16.38
CA VAL A 17 -1.05 4.86 16.96
C VAL A 17 0.22 4.95 17.84
N ASP A 18 0.86 3.84 18.16
CA ASP A 18 1.80 3.79 19.28
C ASP A 18 3.30 3.84 18.89
N ASP A 19 3.69 3.58 17.63
CA ASP A 19 5.06 3.78 17.12
C ASP A 19 5.10 3.74 15.57
N LEU A 20 6.15 4.31 14.96
CA LEU A 20 6.42 4.10 13.54
C LEU A 20 6.66 2.61 13.27
N PRO A 21 6.01 1.98 12.28
CA PRO A 21 6.15 0.55 12.04
C PRO A 21 7.56 0.22 11.56
N GLU A 22 8.04 -1.01 11.83
CA GLU A 22 9.28 -1.47 11.22
C GLU A 22 9.14 -1.53 9.69
N LEU A 23 10.23 -1.27 8.96
CA LEU A 23 10.22 -1.33 7.49
C LEU A 23 9.71 -2.69 7.01
N GLY A 24 8.71 -2.66 6.13
CA GLY A 24 8.10 -3.88 5.56
C GLY A 24 7.16 -4.65 6.50
N GLU A 25 6.89 -4.16 7.72
CA GLU A 25 5.85 -4.68 8.62
C GLU A 25 4.45 -4.40 8.04
N ASN A 26 3.55 -5.38 8.14
CA ASN A 26 2.19 -5.21 7.63
C ASN A 26 1.31 -4.54 8.69
N ILE A 27 0.89 -3.30 8.44
CA ILE A 27 0.00 -2.53 9.31
C ILE A 27 -1.45 -2.53 8.83
N SER A 28 -1.77 -3.25 7.75
CA SER A 28 -3.10 -3.19 7.15
C SER A 28 -4.19 -3.68 8.08
N VAL A 29 -5.26 -2.88 8.21
CA VAL A 29 -6.51 -3.30 8.87
C VAL A 29 -7.39 -4.19 7.98
N ILE A 30 -7.02 -4.35 6.71
CA ILE A 30 -7.73 -5.20 5.74
C ILE A 30 -6.87 -6.46 5.51
N PRO A 31 -7.30 -7.65 5.97
CA PRO A 31 -6.48 -8.86 5.89
C PRO A 31 -6.08 -9.27 4.46
N ALA A 32 -6.84 -8.84 3.46
CA ALA A 32 -6.67 -9.24 2.07
C ALA A 32 -5.60 -8.42 1.32
N ILE A 33 -5.05 -7.36 1.91
CA ILE A 33 -3.97 -6.55 1.35
C ILE A 33 -2.83 -6.43 2.36
N LYS A 34 -1.68 -5.98 1.90
CA LYS A 34 -0.58 -5.58 2.78
C LYS A 34 -0.28 -4.10 2.60
N ILE A 35 -0.16 -3.39 3.71
CA ILE A 35 0.29 -2.00 3.75
C ILE A 35 1.52 -2.00 4.63
N ALA A 36 2.64 -1.53 4.10
CA ALA A 36 3.91 -1.52 4.82
C ALA A 36 4.56 -0.15 4.73
N PHE A 37 5.18 0.28 5.83
CA PHE A 37 6.02 1.47 5.84
C PHE A 37 7.28 1.21 5.00
N ASP A 38 7.56 2.10 4.06
CA ASP A 38 8.66 2.01 3.09
C ASP A 38 9.75 3.08 3.33
N GLY A 39 9.56 3.94 4.34
CA GLY A 39 10.49 5.00 4.70
C GLY A 39 9.91 6.39 4.45
N TYR A 40 10.79 7.33 4.18
CA TYR A 40 10.44 8.73 3.94
C TYR A 40 10.71 9.10 2.48
N GLN A 41 9.95 10.05 1.96
CA GLN A 41 10.25 10.61 0.65
C GLN A 41 11.60 11.36 0.70
N GLU A 42 12.42 11.23 -0.35
CA GLU A 42 13.60 12.09 -0.50
C GLU A 42 13.19 13.45 -1.09
N ASP A 43 13.70 14.53 -0.53
CA ASP A 43 13.61 15.86 -1.11
C ASP A 43 14.51 16.00 -2.36
N ASP A 44 14.44 17.13 -3.05
CA ASP A 44 15.22 17.40 -4.26
C ASP A 44 16.76 17.37 -4.03
N ASP A 45 17.20 17.51 -2.78
CA ASP A 45 18.60 17.46 -2.37
C ASP A 45 19.06 16.04 -1.95
N GLY A 46 18.15 15.05 -2.00
CA GLY A 46 18.39 13.65 -1.63
C GLY A 46 18.40 13.42 -0.12
N ILE A 47 17.78 14.30 0.65
CA ILE A 47 17.61 14.18 2.10
C ILE A 47 16.18 13.71 2.38
N GLU A 48 16.02 12.74 3.28
CA GLU A 48 14.70 12.27 3.71
C GLU A 48 13.86 13.40 4.34
N ASP A 49 12.69 13.67 3.75
CA ASP A 49 11.67 14.52 4.34
C ASP A 49 10.86 13.71 5.36
N LEU A 50 11.20 13.90 6.64
CA LEU A 50 10.53 13.23 7.75
C LEU A 50 9.04 13.59 7.87
N ASN A 51 8.55 14.61 7.17
CA ASN A 51 7.13 14.95 7.11
C ASN A 51 6.35 14.15 6.06
N GLU A 52 7.02 13.51 5.11
CA GLU A 52 6.38 12.75 4.02
C GLU A 52 6.66 11.25 4.17
N GLN A 53 5.73 10.54 4.81
CA GLN A 53 5.86 9.09 5.05
C GLN A 53 5.42 8.30 3.82
N SER A 54 6.25 7.37 3.36
CA SER A 54 5.93 6.48 2.25
C SER A 54 5.42 5.12 2.72
N PHE A 55 4.33 4.68 2.10
CA PHE A 55 3.73 3.38 2.33
C PHE A 55 3.60 2.60 1.03
N ALA A 56 4.08 1.36 1.04
CA ALA A 56 3.89 0.39 -0.03
C ALA A 56 2.60 -0.40 0.21
N VAL A 57 1.65 -0.29 -0.72
CA VAL A 57 0.38 -1.00 -0.72
C VAL A 57 0.43 -2.14 -1.74
N TYR A 58 0.35 -3.36 -1.26
CA TYR A 58 0.37 -4.56 -2.08
C TYR A 58 -1.03 -5.13 -2.24
N ILE A 59 -1.45 -5.30 -3.50
CA ILE A 59 -2.77 -5.85 -3.86
C ILE A 59 -2.56 -7.09 -4.71
N HIS A 60 -2.90 -8.25 -4.14
CA HIS A 60 -2.73 -9.55 -4.78
C HIS A 60 -3.92 -9.84 -5.71
N LYS A 61 -3.70 -10.59 -6.80
CA LYS A 61 -4.74 -10.99 -7.78
C LYS A 61 -5.94 -11.75 -7.18
N CYS A 62 -5.74 -12.35 -6.01
CA CYS A 62 -6.74 -13.08 -5.22
C CYS A 62 -7.33 -12.27 -4.05
N SER A 63 -6.93 -11.01 -3.84
CA SER A 63 -7.44 -10.19 -2.73
C SER A 63 -8.96 -9.97 -2.78
N GLY A 64 -9.58 -10.12 -3.95
CA GLY A 64 -11.04 -10.10 -4.12
C GLY A 64 -11.76 -11.37 -3.66
N ASP A 65 -11.06 -12.46 -3.38
CA ASP A 65 -11.67 -13.75 -3.02
C ASP A 65 -12.18 -13.73 -1.57
N GLU A 66 -13.18 -14.56 -1.25
CA GLU A 66 -13.69 -14.66 0.12
C GLU A 66 -12.65 -15.31 1.05
N ASN A 67 -12.47 -14.74 2.24
CA ASN A 67 -11.52 -15.21 3.26
C ASN A 67 -10.04 -15.25 2.81
N PHE A 68 -9.69 -14.55 1.72
CA PHE A 68 -8.29 -14.40 1.34
C PHE A 68 -7.54 -13.60 2.41
N ILE A 69 -6.40 -14.14 2.83
CA ILE A 69 -5.45 -13.47 3.72
C ILE A 69 -4.19 -13.25 2.90
N PHE A 70 -3.71 -12.01 2.89
CA PHE A 70 -2.51 -11.64 2.14
C PHE A 70 -1.32 -12.48 2.62
N PRO A 71 -0.61 -13.18 1.72
CA PRO A 71 0.49 -14.04 2.11
C PRO A 71 1.69 -13.21 2.58
N GLU A 72 2.43 -13.72 3.56
CA GLU A 72 3.67 -13.07 3.97
C GLU A 72 4.67 -12.96 2.81
N HIS A 73 5.33 -11.81 2.72
CA HIS A 73 6.41 -11.61 1.78
C HIS A 73 7.69 -12.26 2.28
N GLU A 74 8.52 -12.67 1.34
CA GLU A 74 9.93 -12.92 1.65
C GLU A 74 10.60 -11.57 1.95
N LYS A 75 11.31 -11.49 3.08
CA LYS A 75 12.09 -10.32 3.47
C LYS A 75 13.57 -10.64 3.26
N THR A 76 14.28 -9.75 2.56
CA THR A 76 15.75 -9.72 2.58
C THR A 76 16.22 -8.80 3.70
N ALA A 77 17.54 -8.73 3.92
CA ALA A 77 18.12 -7.78 4.88
C ALA A 77 17.89 -6.30 4.52
N TRP A 78 17.43 -6.00 3.31
CA TRP A 78 17.34 -4.64 2.77
C TRP A 78 15.96 -4.27 2.22
N SER A 79 15.11 -5.26 1.93
CA SER A 79 13.84 -5.02 1.25
C SER A 79 12.86 -6.19 1.32
N VAL A 80 11.60 -5.88 1.02
CA VAL A 80 10.55 -6.86 0.74
C VAL A 80 10.69 -7.35 -0.71
N VAL A 81 10.60 -8.67 -0.93
CA VAL A 81 10.61 -9.24 -2.28
C VAL A 81 9.21 -9.17 -2.89
N GLN A 82 9.04 -8.28 -3.88
CA GLN A 82 7.80 -8.13 -4.63
C GLN A 82 7.53 -9.34 -5.56
N ARG A 83 6.25 -9.63 -5.80
CA ARG A 83 5.78 -10.67 -6.75
C ARG A 83 4.95 -10.07 -7.90
N PRO A 84 5.57 -9.42 -8.92
CA PRO A 84 4.83 -8.74 -9.99
C PRO A 84 3.85 -9.61 -10.79
N ALA A 85 4.07 -10.92 -10.82
CA ALA A 85 3.16 -11.90 -11.45
C ALA A 85 1.89 -12.19 -10.63
N GLU A 86 1.85 -11.75 -9.37
CA GLU A 86 0.80 -12.09 -8.41
C GLU A 86 0.18 -10.86 -7.75
N GLU A 87 0.88 -9.74 -7.70
CA GLU A 87 0.43 -8.53 -7.04
C GLU A 87 0.97 -7.26 -7.72
N ILE A 88 0.27 -6.15 -7.47
CA ILE A 88 0.83 -4.81 -7.71
C ILE A 88 1.41 -4.25 -6.42
N CYS A 89 2.38 -3.35 -6.55
CA CYS A 89 2.85 -2.48 -5.47
C CYS A 89 2.50 -1.05 -5.85
N HIS A 90 1.71 -0.38 -5.01
CA HIS A 90 1.29 1.01 -5.19
C HIS A 90 1.78 1.83 -4.01
N PHE A 91 2.45 2.94 -4.28
CA PHE A 91 2.97 3.81 -3.23
C PHE A 91 1.95 4.87 -2.86
N VAL A 92 1.82 5.12 -1.55
CA VAL A 92 1.05 6.25 -1.02
C VAL A 92 1.97 7.02 -0.09
N TRP A 93 2.17 8.29 -0.40
CA TRP A 93 2.85 9.26 0.45
C TRP A 93 1.83 10.00 1.30
N VAL A 94 2.09 10.08 2.61
CA VAL A 94 1.21 10.72 3.58
C VAL A 94 1.98 11.83 4.28
N SER A 95 1.48 13.05 4.13
CA SER A 95 2.02 14.21 4.82
C SER A 95 1.57 14.23 6.28
N ILE A 96 2.52 14.22 7.22
CA ILE A 96 2.22 14.23 8.66
C ILE A 96 1.52 15.54 9.06
N GLU A 97 1.90 16.67 8.45
CA GLU A 97 1.38 17.99 8.82
C GLU A 97 -0.06 18.21 8.37
N SER A 98 -0.37 17.86 7.11
CA SER A 98 -1.68 18.11 6.52
C SER A 98 -2.62 16.90 6.56
N GLY A 99 -2.08 15.69 6.71
CA GLY A 99 -2.82 14.44 6.53
C GLY A 99 -3.21 14.17 5.07
N GLU A 100 -2.69 14.95 4.13
CA GLU A 100 -2.94 14.76 2.70
C GLU A 100 -2.17 13.55 2.18
N CYS A 101 -2.80 12.84 1.25
CA CYS A 101 -2.21 11.72 0.56
C CYS A 101 -1.84 12.11 -0.87
N SER A 102 -0.75 11.54 -1.38
CA SER A 102 -0.36 11.63 -2.78
C SER A 102 0.31 10.34 -3.23
N GLY A 103 0.44 10.13 -4.54
CA GLY A 103 0.99 8.89 -5.09
C GLY A 103 1.08 8.93 -6.61
N PRO A 104 1.75 7.94 -7.23
CA PRO A 104 1.66 7.73 -8.67
C PRO A 104 0.22 7.39 -9.09
N GLU A 105 -0.09 7.47 -10.38
CA GLU A 105 -1.37 6.97 -10.86
C GLU A 105 -1.43 5.44 -10.69
N LEU A 106 -2.60 4.88 -10.37
CA LEU A 106 -2.74 3.43 -10.19
C LEU A 106 -2.32 2.65 -11.45
N GLU A 107 -2.54 3.21 -12.63
CA GLU A 107 -2.11 2.61 -13.90
C GLU A 107 -0.59 2.46 -14.02
N ASP A 108 0.18 3.41 -13.48
CA ASP A 108 1.64 3.32 -13.47
C ASP A 108 2.09 2.15 -12.60
N SER A 109 1.48 1.96 -11.43
CA SER A 109 1.75 0.80 -10.56
C SER A 109 1.36 -0.52 -11.22
N ILE A 110 0.24 -0.56 -11.95
CA ILE A 110 -0.20 -1.75 -12.68
C ILE A 110 0.76 -2.07 -13.83
N SER A 111 1.26 -1.05 -14.54
CA SER A 111 2.20 -1.22 -15.66
C SER A 111 3.52 -1.89 -15.26
N ASN A 112 3.87 -1.82 -13.97
CA ASN A 112 5.03 -2.50 -13.37
C ASN A 112 4.72 -3.94 -12.91
N SER A 113 3.56 -4.48 -13.26
CA SER A 113 3.12 -5.84 -12.92
C SER A 113 2.69 -6.64 -14.16
N GLU A 114 2.47 -7.94 -13.98
CA GLU A 114 1.88 -8.79 -15.03
C GLU A 114 0.35 -8.87 -14.92
N LEU A 115 -0.27 -8.02 -14.10
CA LEU A 115 -1.71 -8.03 -13.84
C LEU A 115 -2.47 -7.04 -14.73
N GLU A 116 -3.68 -7.44 -15.13
CA GLU A 116 -4.56 -6.61 -15.94
C GLU A 116 -5.24 -5.51 -15.11
N SER A 117 -5.24 -4.28 -15.63
CA SER A 117 -5.86 -3.13 -14.96
C SER A 117 -7.32 -3.37 -14.57
N ALA A 118 -8.11 -3.99 -15.45
CA ALA A 118 -9.50 -4.33 -15.15
C ALA A 118 -9.65 -5.24 -13.91
N ARG A 119 -8.72 -6.18 -13.71
CA ARG A 119 -8.75 -7.09 -12.56
C ARG A 119 -8.42 -6.38 -11.26
N ILE A 120 -7.41 -5.52 -11.26
CA ILE A 120 -7.06 -4.71 -10.07
C ILE A 120 -8.21 -3.79 -9.69
N LYS A 121 -8.82 -3.13 -10.67
CA LYS A 121 -9.98 -2.26 -10.45
C LYS A 121 -11.17 -3.01 -9.83
N GLU A 122 -11.44 -4.22 -10.31
CA GLU A 122 -12.47 -5.12 -9.75
C GLU A 122 -12.16 -5.47 -8.29
N ILE A 123 -10.91 -5.84 -7.99
CA ILE A 123 -10.46 -6.18 -6.63
C ILE A 123 -10.64 -4.98 -5.70
N VAL A 124 -10.20 -3.79 -6.11
CA VAL A 124 -10.30 -2.56 -5.30
C VAL A 124 -11.76 -2.26 -4.96
N ASN A 125 -12.66 -2.31 -5.95
CA ASN A 125 -14.09 -2.09 -5.73
C ASN A 125 -14.72 -3.15 -4.80
N THR A 126 -14.30 -4.41 -4.96
CA THR A 126 -14.78 -5.52 -4.13
C THR A 126 -14.38 -5.31 -2.68
N LEU A 127 -13.11 -4.93 -2.43
CA LEU A 127 -12.61 -4.64 -1.09
C LEU A 127 -13.26 -3.39 -0.50
N ALA A 128 -13.45 -2.33 -1.28
CA ALA A 128 -14.12 -1.10 -0.84
C ALA A 128 -15.56 -1.38 -0.38
N SER A 129 -16.25 -2.29 -1.07
CA SER A 129 -17.62 -2.68 -0.70
C SER A 129 -17.67 -3.52 0.58
N ARG A 130 -16.61 -4.28 0.88
CA ARG A 130 -16.50 -5.12 2.09
C ARG A 130 -15.98 -4.35 3.30
N HIS A 131 -15.16 -3.35 3.05
CA HIS A 131 -14.47 -2.53 4.05
C HIS A 131 -14.72 -1.05 3.75
N PRO A 132 -15.94 -0.55 3.95
CA PRO A 132 -16.24 0.87 3.79
C PRO A 132 -15.43 1.72 4.79
N GLU A 133 -15.23 2.98 4.44
CA GLU A 133 -14.55 4.00 5.27
C GLU A 133 -15.22 4.21 6.63
#